data_AF-A0A7W7MTB4-F1
#
_entry.id   AF-A0A7W7MTB4-F1
#
_cell.length_a   1.000
_cell.length_b   1.000
_cell.length_c   1.000
_cell.angle_alpha   90.00
_cell.angle_beta   90.00
_cell.angle_gamma   90.00
#
_symmetry.space_group_name_H-M   'P 1'
#
loop_
_entity.id
_entity.type
_entity.pdbx_description
1 polymer ?
#
loop_
_entity_poly.entity_id
_entity_poly.type
_entity_poly.pdbx_seq_one_letter_code
_entity_poly.pdbx_strand_id
1 'polypeptide(L)'
;MADVIEHLESFLGHMSGGSRGDETTPEGVQLAWFPDSPFPGVTTPVTVDLSRRHLAMPNGGALHQELMMHVPKSDYPARAAGLLFQVAGEMVRRGSALQHAQVIGPHGPLFPGSQMTAMVAISPLYLPDASAFVRVEDSVPVVLTWLVPITDGEAEFSSEDPPRPSQPVGRPGWSAQSGRHNATAAATGVSAAESVSTRWGRHPYAAWTLAQRGGKFEP
;
A
#
# COMPACT_ATOMS: atom_id res chain seq x y z
N MET A 1 8.38 -3.37 -19.02
CA MET A 1 7.27 -2.50 -19.48
C MET A 1 6.10 -3.35 -19.94
N ALA A 2 6.31 -4.28 -20.88
CA ALA A 2 5.31 -5.30 -21.23
C ALA A 2 4.80 -6.00 -19.95
N ASP A 3 5.71 -6.40 -19.06
CA ASP A 3 5.38 -7.07 -17.81
C ASP A 3 4.43 -6.28 -16.88
N VAL A 4 4.52 -4.95 -16.86
CA VAL A 4 3.62 -4.11 -16.03
C VAL A 4 2.23 -4.06 -16.64
N ILE A 5 2.13 -3.84 -17.95
CA ILE A 5 0.83 -3.80 -18.64
C ILE A 5 0.16 -5.16 -18.59
N GLU A 6 0.89 -6.23 -18.91
CA GLU A 6 0.38 -7.61 -18.87
C GLU A 6 -0.09 -7.98 -17.45
N HIS A 7 0.68 -7.60 -16.43
CA HIS A 7 0.25 -7.77 -15.04
C HIS A 7 -1.03 -7.01 -14.74
N LEU A 8 -1.11 -5.72 -15.09
CA LEU A 8 -2.31 -4.92 -14.89
C LEU A 8 -3.51 -5.53 -15.62
N GLU A 9 -3.36 -5.96 -16.87
CA GLU A 9 -4.46 -6.57 -17.64
C GLU A 9 -4.93 -7.90 -17.04
N SER A 10 -4.03 -8.67 -16.41
CA SER A 10 -4.41 -9.93 -15.75
C SER A 10 -5.31 -9.75 -14.54
N PHE A 11 -5.27 -8.58 -13.87
CA PHE A 11 -6.07 -8.28 -12.69
C PHE A 11 -7.20 -7.30 -12.94
N LEU A 12 -7.00 -6.34 -13.86
CA LEU A 12 -7.95 -5.26 -14.13
C LEU A 12 -8.77 -5.47 -15.40
N GLY A 13 -8.45 -6.48 -16.21
CA GLY A 13 -9.03 -6.69 -17.53
C GLY A 13 -8.32 -5.87 -18.62
N HIS A 14 -8.83 -5.91 -19.84
CA HIS A 14 -8.17 -5.25 -20.98
C HIS A 14 -8.12 -3.73 -20.82
N MET A 15 -6.95 -3.15 -21.15
CA MET A 15 -6.78 -1.71 -21.23
C MET A 15 -7.63 -1.16 -22.39
N SER A 16 -8.46 -0.14 -22.14
CA SER A 16 -9.30 0.47 -23.17
C SER A 16 -8.64 1.67 -23.86
N GLY A 17 -7.53 2.15 -23.32
CA GLY A 17 -6.75 3.25 -23.88
C GLY A 17 -5.82 3.87 -22.84
N GLY A 18 -5.34 5.08 -23.16
CA GLY A 18 -4.45 5.83 -22.27
C GLY A 18 -4.58 7.33 -22.41
N SER A 19 -4.01 8.06 -21.46
CA SER A 19 -3.84 9.51 -21.53
C SER A 19 -2.38 9.88 -21.31
N ARG A 20 -1.92 10.87 -22.07
CA ARG A 20 -0.65 11.52 -21.81
C ARG A 20 -0.90 12.74 -20.93
N GLY A 21 0.06 13.02 -20.07
CA GLY A 21 0.06 14.24 -19.29
C GLY A 21 0.42 15.47 -20.13
N ASP A 22 0.39 16.62 -19.48
CA ASP A 22 0.86 17.90 -20.02
C ASP A 22 2.32 18.18 -19.62
N GLU A 23 2.78 19.41 -19.81
CA GLU A 23 4.13 19.86 -19.46
C GLU A 23 4.46 19.75 -17.96
N THR A 24 3.46 19.62 -17.09
CA THR A 24 3.63 19.47 -15.64
C THR A 24 3.80 18.01 -15.21
N THR A 25 3.54 17.07 -16.13
CA THR A 25 3.66 15.64 -15.89
C THR A 25 5.11 15.18 -16.08
N PRO A 26 5.64 14.29 -15.22
CA PRO A 26 6.97 13.73 -15.42
C PRO A 26 7.15 13.10 -16.81
N GLU A 27 8.28 13.39 -17.44
CA GLU A 27 8.60 12.86 -18.76
C GLU A 27 8.48 11.33 -18.79
N GLY A 28 7.74 10.84 -19.79
CA GLY A 28 7.51 9.43 -20.06
C GLY A 28 6.34 8.82 -19.27
N VAL A 29 5.85 9.46 -18.21
CA VAL A 29 4.73 8.93 -17.42
C VAL A 29 3.41 9.15 -18.17
N GLN A 30 2.62 8.08 -18.27
CA GLN A 30 1.31 8.08 -18.92
C GLN A 30 0.29 7.44 -17.98
N LEU A 31 -0.98 7.45 -18.38
CA LEU A 31 -2.05 6.71 -17.72
C LEU A 31 -2.62 5.67 -18.65
N ALA A 32 -2.89 4.48 -18.12
CA ALA A 32 -3.69 3.44 -18.73
C ALA A 32 -5.08 3.42 -18.08
N TRP A 33 -6.13 3.14 -18.87
CA TRP A 33 -7.51 3.10 -18.40
C TRP A 33 -8.07 1.67 -18.43
N PHE A 34 -8.63 1.25 -17.30
CA PHE A 34 -9.26 -0.05 -17.14
C PHE A 34 -10.74 0.13 -16.74
N PRO A 35 -11.68 0.03 -17.71
CA PRO A 35 -13.11 0.21 -17.45
C PRO A 35 -13.73 -1.01 -16.78
N ASP A 36 -14.80 -0.79 -16.01
CA ASP A 36 -15.53 -1.83 -15.26
C ASP A 36 -14.64 -2.65 -14.32
N SER A 37 -13.62 -1.98 -13.76
CA SER A 37 -12.63 -2.60 -12.90
C SER A 37 -12.45 -1.76 -11.62
N PRO A 38 -12.44 -2.37 -10.43
CA PRO A 38 -12.61 -3.81 -10.17
C PRO A 38 -14.07 -4.26 -10.24
N PHE A 39 -15.01 -3.32 -10.42
CA PHE A 39 -16.45 -3.57 -10.47
C PHE A 39 -17.09 -2.87 -11.67
N PRO A 40 -18.24 -3.38 -12.18
CA PRO A 40 -19.03 -2.66 -13.16
C PRO A 40 -19.37 -1.23 -12.73
N GLY A 41 -19.24 -0.27 -13.64
CA GLY A 41 -19.49 1.15 -13.36
C GLY A 41 -18.30 1.91 -12.75
N VAL A 42 -17.18 1.25 -12.49
CA VAL A 42 -15.93 1.85 -12.00
C VAL A 42 -14.89 1.89 -13.12
N THR A 43 -14.12 2.96 -13.22
CA THR A 43 -12.93 3.06 -14.06
C THR A 43 -11.72 3.15 -13.16
N THR A 44 -10.69 2.39 -13.50
CA THR A 44 -9.40 2.42 -12.82
C THR A 44 -8.34 3.03 -13.73
N PRO A 45 -8.02 4.33 -13.60
CA PRO A 45 -6.78 4.87 -14.16
C PRO A 45 -5.58 4.39 -13.35
N VAL A 46 -4.51 4.00 -14.05
CA VAL A 46 -3.23 3.58 -13.46
C VAL A 46 -2.10 4.28 -14.19
N THR A 47 -1.09 4.77 -13.47
CA THR A 47 0.13 5.26 -14.12
C THR A 47 0.87 4.11 -14.79
N VAL A 48 1.53 4.44 -15.88
CA VAL A 48 2.47 3.55 -16.55
C VAL A 48 3.74 4.32 -16.79
N ASP A 49 4.87 3.64 -16.61
CA ASP A 49 6.23 4.16 -16.71
C ASP A 49 6.69 5.09 -15.56
N LEU A 50 5.88 5.31 -14.52
CA LEU A 50 6.40 5.94 -13.29
C LEU A 50 7.45 5.04 -12.62
N SER A 51 7.25 3.73 -12.72
CA SER A 51 8.18 2.70 -12.24
C SER A 51 9.57 2.74 -12.86
N ARG A 52 9.78 3.47 -13.97
CA ARG A 52 11.13 3.70 -14.52
C ARG A 52 12.00 4.61 -13.65
N ARG A 53 11.39 5.28 -12.66
CA ARG A 53 12.08 6.19 -11.75
C ARG A 53 12.45 5.42 -10.48
N HIS A 54 13.74 5.47 -10.12
CA HIS A 54 14.19 5.01 -8.81
C HIS A 54 13.84 6.06 -7.76
N LEU A 55 12.87 5.75 -6.92
CA LEU A 55 12.38 6.67 -5.89
C LEU A 55 12.88 6.22 -4.52
N ALA A 56 13.46 7.15 -3.76
CA ALA A 56 14.04 6.87 -2.46
C ALA A 56 12.97 6.56 -1.41
N MET A 57 13.34 5.71 -0.46
CA MET A 57 12.56 5.39 0.73
C MET A 57 13.26 5.92 1.99
N PRO A 58 12.53 6.32 3.05
CA PRO A 58 13.13 6.84 4.27
C PRO A 58 14.09 5.89 5.00
N ASN A 59 14.00 4.59 4.73
CA ASN A 59 14.92 3.59 5.28
C ASN A 59 16.23 3.44 4.50
N GLY A 60 16.49 4.31 3.52
CA GLY A 60 17.67 4.26 2.65
C GLY A 60 17.55 3.30 1.47
N GLY A 61 16.42 2.60 1.32
CA GLY A 61 16.11 1.80 0.14
C GLY A 61 15.62 2.64 -1.04
N ALA A 62 15.34 1.96 -2.16
CA ALA A 62 14.65 2.54 -3.31
C ALA A 62 13.57 1.59 -3.80
N LEU A 63 12.56 2.16 -4.45
CA LEU A 63 11.32 1.51 -4.83
C LEU A 63 10.86 2.04 -6.20
N HIS A 64 10.29 1.16 -7.02
CA HIS A 64 9.57 1.50 -8.24
C HIS A 64 8.06 1.43 -7.95
N GLN A 65 7.30 2.45 -8.35
CA GLN A 65 5.85 2.51 -8.07
C GLN A 65 5.04 2.83 -9.31
N GLU A 66 3.84 2.27 -9.37
CA GLU A 66 2.73 2.80 -10.17
C GLU A 66 1.60 3.23 -9.23
N LEU A 67 0.89 4.29 -9.60
CA LEU A 67 -0.22 4.84 -8.84
C LEU A 67 -1.53 4.48 -9.53
N MET A 68 -2.57 4.19 -8.74
CA MET A 68 -3.91 3.94 -9.26
C MET A 68 -5.00 4.59 -8.43
N MET A 69 -6.16 4.77 -9.05
CA MET A 69 -7.38 5.19 -8.37
C MET A 69 -8.56 4.38 -8.88
N HIS A 70 -9.55 4.15 -8.03
CA HIS A 70 -10.84 3.59 -8.43
C HIS A 70 -11.88 4.71 -8.39
N VAL A 71 -12.49 5.03 -9.53
CA VAL A 71 -13.47 6.13 -9.60
C VAL A 71 -14.71 5.75 -10.41
N PRO A 72 -15.89 6.33 -10.13
CA PRO A 72 -17.07 6.10 -10.96
C PRO A 72 -16.84 6.51 -12.42
N LYS A 73 -17.51 5.84 -13.36
CA LYS A 73 -17.46 6.10 -14.82
C LYS A 73 -17.95 7.48 -15.30
N SER A 74 -18.33 8.39 -14.39
CA SER A 74 -18.82 9.74 -14.70
C SER A 74 -17.67 10.68 -15.12
N ASP A 75 -17.70 11.97 -14.79
CA ASP A 75 -16.61 12.93 -15.11
C ASP A 75 -15.36 12.77 -14.22
N TYR A 76 -15.39 11.82 -13.29
CA TYR A 76 -14.33 11.56 -12.31
C TYR A 76 -13.03 10.99 -12.91
N PRO A 77 -13.03 10.14 -13.95
CA PRO A 77 -11.82 9.57 -14.54
C PRO A 77 -10.82 10.65 -14.98
N ALA A 78 -11.27 11.70 -15.68
CA ALA A 78 -10.38 12.79 -16.13
C ALA A 78 -9.76 13.57 -14.96
N ARG A 79 -10.50 13.76 -13.86
CA ARG A 79 -9.98 14.41 -12.64
C ARG A 79 -9.02 13.49 -11.89
N ALA A 80 -9.35 12.21 -11.77
CA ALA A 80 -8.46 11.21 -11.17
C ALA A 80 -7.14 11.13 -11.94
N ALA A 81 -7.18 11.23 -13.28
CA ALA A 81 -5.98 11.32 -14.10
C ALA A 81 -5.11 12.52 -13.74
N GLY A 82 -5.69 13.72 -13.65
CA GLY A 82 -4.97 14.92 -13.22
C GLY A 82 -4.35 14.78 -11.83
N LEU A 83 -5.07 14.19 -10.88
CA LEU A 83 -4.56 13.92 -9.53
C LEU A 83 -3.39 12.93 -9.54
N LEU A 84 -3.48 11.83 -10.31
CA LEU A 84 -2.38 10.85 -10.42
C LEU A 84 -1.13 11.49 -11.03
N PHE A 85 -1.28 12.30 -12.09
CA PHE A 85 -0.14 13.03 -12.67
C PHE A 85 0.46 14.05 -11.70
N GLN A 86 -0.37 14.78 -10.95
CA GLN A 86 0.10 15.73 -9.96
C GLN A 86 0.92 15.04 -8.86
N VAL A 87 0.44 13.90 -8.34
CA VAL A 87 1.13 13.13 -7.30
C VAL A 87 2.41 12.50 -7.85
N ALA A 88 2.38 11.89 -9.04
CA ALA A 88 3.57 11.38 -9.72
C ALA A 88 4.61 12.49 -9.96
N GLY A 89 4.15 13.67 -10.37
CA GLY A 89 4.95 14.89 -10.49
C GLY A 89 5.72 15.21 -9.22
N GLU A 90 5.01 15.21 -8.09
CA GLU A 90 5.60 15.51 -6.79
C GLU A 90 6.58 14.43 -6.33
N MET A 91 6.25 13.15 -6.52
CA MET A 91 7.15 12.03 -6.20
C MET A 91 8.48 12.15 -6.96
N VAL A 92 8.41 12.44 -8.26
CA VAL A 92 9.61 12.60 -9.10
C VAL A 92 10.40 13.84 -8.71
N ARG A 93 9.74 14.98 -8.44
CA ARG A 93 10.41 16.22 -7.99
C ARG A 93 11.14 16.03 -6.65
N ARG A 94 10.52 15.33 -5.70
CA ARG A 94 11.12 15.03 -4.38
C ARG A 94 12.16 13.91 -4.45
N GLY A 95 12.12 13.09 -5.49
CA GLY A 95 12.94 11.89 -5.61
C GLY A 95 12.56 10.82 -4.58
N SER A 96 11.32 10.81 -4.07
CA SER A 96 10.88 9.95 -2.98
C SER A 96 9.57 9.25 -3.29
N ALA A 97 9.48 7.97 -2.92
CA ALA A 97 8.29 7.15 -3.09
C ALA A 97 7.24 7.43 -2.02
N LEU A 98 5.98 7.06 -2.30
CA LEU A 98 4.91 7.14 -1.31
C LEU A 98 5.00 5.98 -0.32
N GLN A 99 4.73 6.27 0.95
CA GLN A 99 4.58 5.28 2.01
C GLN A 99 3.12 4.86 2.17
N HIS A 100 2.88 3.67 2.73
CA HIS A 100 1.56 3.20 3.11
C HIS A 100 1.05 4.04 4.25
N ALA A 101 -0.25 4.27 4.20
CA ALA A 101 -0.94 5.20 5.07
C ALA A 101 -0.39 6.63 4.98
N GLN A 102 0.46 6.96 4.00
CA GLN A 102 0.86 8.34 3.77
C GLN A 102 -0.35 9.14 3.30
N VAL A 103 -0.66 10.19 4.04
CA VAL A 103 -1.69 11.16 3.68
C VAL A 103 -1.08 12.23 2.77
N ILE A 104 -1.82 12.57 1.71
CA ILE A 104 -1.52 13.62 0.74
C ILE A 104 -2.67 14.62 0.79
N GLY A 105 -2.37 15.86 1.19
CA GLY A 105 -3.38 16.89 1.45
C GLY A 105 -3.61 17.12 2.95
N PRO A 106 -4.71 17.80 3.32
CA PRO A 106 -5.79 18.25 2.45
C PRO A 106 -5.43 19.44 1.53
N HIS A 107 -6.02 19.47 0.34
CA HIS A 107 -5.77 20.50 -0.69
C HIS A 107 -7.06 21.08 -1.31
N GLY A 108 -8.16 21.03 -0.56
CA GLY A 108 -9.50 21.38 -1.06
C GLY A 108 -10.16 20.23 -1.84
N PRO A 109 -11.40 20.41 -2.33
CA PRO A 109 -12.18 19.32 -2.90
C PRO A 109 -11.50 18.67 -4.12
N LEU A 110 -11.25 17.36 -4.03
CA LEU A 110 -10.65 16.57 -5.11
C LEU A 110 -11.62 16.33 -6.27
N PHE A 111 -12.92 16.23 -5.94
CA PHE A 111 -13.99 16.01 -6.91
C PHE A 111 -15.14 17.00 -6.70
N PRO A 112 -15.82 17.45 -7.77
CA PRO A 112 -16.95 18.38 -7.67
C PRO A 112 -18.06 17.85 -6.76
N GLY A 113 -18.51 18.68 -5.82
CA GLY A 113 -19.60 18.34 -4.90
C GLY A 113 -19.24 17.29 -3.84
N SER A 114 -17.97 16.86 -3.77
CA SER A 114 -17.48 15.91 -2.78
C SER A 114 -16.86 16.60 -1.57
N GLN A 115 -16.92 15.94 -0.40
CA GLN A 115 -16.19 16.33 0.82
C GLN A 115 -14.78 15.72 0.88
N MET A 116 -14.37 14.96 -0.15
CA MET A 116 -13.04 14.38 -0.23
C MET A 116 -12.02 15.45 -0.61
N THR A 117 -11.01 15.64 0.23
CA THR A 117 -10.06 16.76 0.18
C THR A 117 -8.60 16.31 0.27
N ALA A 118 -8.38 15.06 0.70
CA ALA A 118 -7.09 14.43 0.85
C ALA A 118 -7.11 13.03 0.22
N MET A 119 -5.94 12.42 0.09
CA MET A 119 -5.79 11.03 -0.35
C MET A 119 -4.88 10.28 0.62
N VAL A 120 -5.14 8.99 0.82
CA VAL A 120 -4.21 8.09 1.51
C VAL A 120 -3.65 7.07 0.53
N ALA A 121 -2.34 6.83 0.58
CA ALA A 121 -1.66 5.83 -0.23
C ALA A 121 -1.67 4.46 0.47
N ILE A 122 -2.31 3.46 -0.13
CA ILE A 122 -2.41 2.10 0.43
C ILE A 122 -2.25 1.02 -0.65
N SER A 123 -2.24 -0.25 -0.23
CA SER A 123 -2.29 -1.38 -1.17
C SER A 123 -3.69 -1.50 -1.80
N PRO A 124 -3.84 -1.96 -3.07
CA PRO A 124 -5.15 -2.12 -3.70
C PRO A 124 -5.98 -3.21 -3.00
N LEU A 125 -6.92 -2.82 -2.14
CA LEU A 125 -7.66 -3.77 -1.28
C LEU A 125 -8.77 -4.54 -2.01
N TYR A 126 -9.27 -4.00 -3.13
CA TYR A 126 -10.31 -4.66 -3.93
C TYR A 126 -9.77 -5.63 -4.97
N LEU A 127 -8.45 -5.82 -5.02
CA LEU A 127 -7.77 -6.76 -5.88
C LEU A 127 -7.08 -7.84 -5.05
N PRO A 128 -6.78 -9.03 -5.61
CA PRO A 128 -5.97 -10.03 -4.93
C PRO A 128 -4.60 -9.48 -4.53
N ASP A 129 -4.04 -9.93 -3.41
CA ASP A 129 -2.72 -9.48 -2.90
C ASP A 129 -1.60 -9.55 -3.96
N ALA A 130 -1.66 -10.54 -4.86
CA ALA A 130 -0.69 -10.71 -5.94
C ALA A 130 -0.67 -9.53 -6.93
N SER A 131 -1.77 -8.77 -7.04
CA SER A 131 -1.86 -7.60 -7.91
C SER A 131 -0.97 -6.44 -7.44
N ALA A 132 -0.65 -6.37 -6.15
CA ALA A 132 0.07 -5.25 -5.54
C ALA A 132 1.56 -5.18 -5.95
N PHE A 133 2.11 -6.25 -6.54
CA PHE A 133 3.52 -6.33 -6.92
C PHE A 133 3.69 -6.87 -8.33
N VAL A 134 4.35 -6.10 -9.19
CA VAL A 134 4.84 -6.59 -10.47
C VAL A 134 6.28 -7.02 -10.29
N ARG A 135 6.57 -8.29 -10.60
CA ARG A 135 7.94 -8.76 -10.73
C ARG A 135 8.42 -8.46 -12.13
N VAL A 136 9.47 -7.67 -12.23
CA VAL A 136 10.20 -7.43 -13.47
C VAL A 136 11.51 -8.20 -13.36
N GLU A 137 11.81 -9.02 -14.35
CA GLU A 137 13.02 -9.86 -14.35
C GLU A 137 14.27 -8.99 -14.14
N ASP A 138 15.15 -9.44 -13.24
CA ASP A 138 16.40 -8.75 -12.84
C ASP A 138 16.25 -7.28 -12.37
N SER A 139 15.07 -6.87 -11.93
CA SER A 139 14.80 -5.51 -11.45
C SER A 139 14.20 -5.46 -10.03
N VAL A 140 14.25 -4.28 -9.42
CA VAL A 140 13.47 -3.95 -8.23
C VAL A 140 11.99 -4.14 -8.56
N PRO A 141 11.20 -4.82 -7.71
CA PRO A 141 9.77 -5.02 -7.95
C PRO A 141 9.03 -3.68 -8.00
N VAL A 142 8.03 -3.61 -8.86
CA VAL A 142 7.15 -2.45 -8.96
C VAL A 142 5.98 -2.65 -8.02
N VAL A 143 5.72 -1.67 -7.14
CA VAL A 143 4.59 -1.69 -6.23
C VAL A 143 3.44 -0.87 -6.80
N LEU A 144 2.27 -1.49 -6.87
CA LEU A 144 1.03 -0.80 -7.24
C LEU A 144 0.46 -0.13 -5.98
N THR A 145 0.28 1.19 -6.04
CA THR A 145 -0.16 2.01 -4.90
C THR A 145 -1.52 2.63 -5.22
N TRP A 146 -2.52 2.28 -4.42
CA TRP A 146 -3.87 2.81 -4.53
C TRP A 146 -4.00 4.11 -3.73
N LEU A 147 -4.36 5.19 -4.42
CA LEU A 147 -4.73 6.45 -3.80
C LEU A 147 -6.23 6.43 -3.51
N VAL A 148 -6.59 6.48 -2.23
CA VAL A 148 -7.98 6.53 -1.78
C VAL A 148 -8.32 7.95 -1.39
N PRO A 149 -9.30 8.61 -2.05
CA PRO A 149 -9.83 9.88 -1.59
C PRO A 149 -10.45 9.74 -0.19
N ILE A 150 -10.08 10.65 0.71
CA ILE A 150 -10.56 10.74 2.09
C ILE A 150 -10.96 12.18 2.41
N THR A 151 -11.77 12.33 3.45
CA THR A 151 -12.20 13.62 4.01
C THR A 151 -11.13 14.23 4.92
N ASP A 152 -11.26 15.52 5.24
CA ASP A 152 -10.38 16.21 6.20
C ASP A 152 -10.34 15.48 7.55
N GLY A 153 -11.49 15.08 8.08
CA GLY A 153 -11.57 14.40 9.38
C GLY A 153 -10.89 13.02 9.40
N GLU A 154 -10.90 12.30 8.28
CA GLU A 154 -10.15 11.03 8.15
C GLU A 154 -8.64 11.26 8.03
N ALA A 155 -8.23 12.36 7.36
CA ALA A 155 -6.84 12.74 7.23
C ALA A 155 -6.23 13.13 8.58
N GLU A 156 -6.97 13.86 9.41
CA GLU A 156 -6.56 14.23 10.77
C GLU A 156 -6.31 12.98 11.62
N PHE A 157 -7.25 12.02 11.64
CA PHE A 157 -7.12 10.78 12.39
C PHE A 157 -5.94 9.91 11.94
N SER A 158 -5.60 9.94 10.65
CA SER A 158 -4.50 9.14 10.08
C SER A 158 -3.11 9.75 10.37
N SER A 159 -3.05 11.03 10.72
CA SER A 159 -1.81 11.74 11.08
C SER A 159 -1.45 11.62 12.57
N GLU A 160 -2.40 11.17 13.39
CA GLU A 160 -2.17 10.88 14.81
C GLU A 160 -1.46 9.52 14.97
N ASP A 161 -0.26 9.55 15.58
CA ASP A 161 0.42 8.37 16.09
C ASP A 161 -0.58 7.57 16.95
N PRO A 162 -0.87 6.29 16.68
CA PRO A 162 -1.88 5.56 17.45
C PRO A 162 -1.49 5.64 18.93
N PRO A 163 -2.44 5.93 19.85
CA PRO A 163 -2.12 6.01 21.26
C PRO A 163 -1.45 4.70 21.66
N ARG A 164 -0.20 4.79 22.16
CA ARG A 164 0.52 3.64 22.71
C ARG A 164 -0.46 2.93 23.64
N PRO A 165 -0.62 1.60 23.54
CA PRO A 165 -1.48 0.87 24.47
C PRO A 165 -1.04 1.28 25.88
N SER A 166 -1.96 1.88 26.63
CA SER A 166 -1.71 2.27 28.00
C SER A 166 -1.21 1.03 28.71
N GLN A 167 -0.04 1.15 29.36
CA GLN A 167 0.49 0.05 30.17
C GLN A 167 -0.63 -0.44 31.08
N PRO A 168 -0.83 -1.77 31.22
CA PRO A 168 -1.86 -2.27 32.10
C PRO A 168 -1.60 -1.69 33.49
N VAL A 169 -2.54 -0.86 33.95
CA VAL A 169 -2.53 -0.30 35.30
C VAL A 169 -2.46 -1.49 36.24
N GLY A 170 -1.34 -1.60 36.96
CA GLY A 170 -1.10 -2.67 37.91
C GLY A 170 -2.29 -2.77 38.86
N ARG A 171 -2.98 -3.91 38.86
CA ARG A 171 -4.01 -4.20 39.85
C ARG A 171 -3.33 -4.27 41.23
N PRO A 172 -3.74 -3.45 42.21
CA PRO A 172 -3.26 -3.62 43.57
C PRO A 172 -4.00 -4.81 44.18
N GLY A 173 -3.24 -5.73 44.78
CA GLY A 173 -3.80 -6.78 45.62
C GLY A 173 -3.73 -8.18 45.03
N TRP A 174 -2.52 -8.74 44.91
CA TRP A 174 -2.37 -10.17 45.15
C TRP A 174 -1.09 -10.45 45.94
N SER A 175 -1.31 -10.67 47.23
CA SER A 175 -0.32 -11.09 48.21
C SER A 175 0.11 -12.52 47.91
N ALA A 176 1.40 -12.71 47.63
CA ALA A 176 2.02 -14.03 47.59
C ALA A 176 2.08 -14.61 49.01
N GLN A 177 1.37 -15.72 49.24
CA GLN A 177 1.62 -16.60 50.37
C GLN A 177 2.04 -17.99 49.86
N SER A 178 3.33 -18.25 50.07
CA SER A 178 3.98 -19.51 50.47
C SER A 178 3.29 -20.85 50.24
N GLY A 179 4.04 -21.78 49.63
CA GLY A 179 3.87 -23.22 49.82
C GLY A 179 4.99 -24.01 49.16
N ARG A 180 5.98 -24.47 49.94
CA ARG A 180 6.97 -25.49 49.54
C ARG A 180 6.27 -26.85 49.42
N HIS A 181 6.71 -27.72 48.50
CA HIS A 181 7.14 -29.11 48.78
C HIS A 181 7.69 -29.81 47.52
N ASN A 182 8.72 -30.63 47.75
CA ASN A 182 9.55 -31.40 46.82
C ASN A 182 8.83 -32.60 46.17
N ALA A 183 9.31 -33.07 44.99
CA ALA A 183 9.84 -34.44 44.78
C ALA A 183 10.20 -34.78 43.31
N THR A 184 11.50 -35.05 43.09
CA THR A 184 12.11 -36.25 42.48
C THR A 184 11.70 -36.80 41.09
N ALA A 185 12.73 -36.83 40.20
CA ALA A 185 13.16 -37.89 39.27
C ALA A 185 12.53 -38.10 37.85
N ALA A 186 13.50 -38.23 36.93
CA ALA A 186 13.60 -39.14 35.79
C ALA A 186 13.01 -38.73 34.43
N ALA A 187 13.91 -38.12 33.65
CA ALA A 187 14.16 -38.30 32.22
C ALA A 187 13.25 -39.26 31.41
N THR A 188 12.58 -38.68 30.42
CA THR A 188 12.48 -39.22 29.05
C THR A 188 12.40 -38.03 28.10
N GLY A 189 13.31 -38.00 27.13
CA GLY A 189 13.48 -36.87 26.22
C GLY A 189 12.39 -36.79 25.16
N VAL A 190 11.93 -35.58 24.88
CA VAL A 190 11.47 -35.13 23.56
C VAL A 190 11.87 -33.66 23.40
N SER A 191 12.49 -33.38 22.26
CA SER A 191 13.00 -32.09 21.81
C SER A 191 11.95 -30.96 21.91
N ALA A 192 12.27 -29.93 22.69
CA ALA A 192 11.52 -28.68 22.72
C ALA A 192 12.02 -27.77 21.60
N ALA A 193 11.52 -27.97 20.38
CA ALA A 193 11.77 -27.08 19.25
C ALA A 193 10.67 -27.20 18.19
N GLU A 194 9.40 -27.15 18.57
CA GLU A 194 8.30 -27.00 17.61
C GLU A 194 7.03 -26.62 18.36
N SER A 195 6.57 -25.37 18.21
CA SER A 195 5.15 -24.95 18.32
C SER A 195 4.99 -23.45 18.64
N VAL A 196 5.67 -22.56 17.90
CA VAL A 196 5.21 -21.16 17.76
C VAL A 196 5.47 -20.70 16.32
N SER A 197 4.86 -21.34 15.32
CA SER A 197 5.03 -20.92 13.91
C SER A 197 3.77 -20.98 13.04
N THR A 198 2.59 -21.29 13.58
CA THR A 198 1.40 -21.49 12.75
C THR A 198 0.21 -20.70 13.28
N ARG A 199 0.32 -19.37 13.27
CA ARG A 199 -0.85 -18.48 13.35
C ARG A 199 -0.62 -17.05 12.86
N TRP A 200 -0.06 -16.89 11.67
CA TRP A 200 -0.19 -15.62 10.92
C TRP A 200 -0.59 -15.97 9.50
N GLY A 201 -1.90 -15.85 9.22
CA GLY A 201 -2.39 -15.87 7.85
C GLY A 201 -1.70 -14.78 7.05
N ARG A 202 -1.27 -15.10 5.83
CA ARG A 202 -0.62 -14.18 4.90
C ARG A 202 -1.55 -12.97 4.69
N HIS A 203 -1.19 -11.84 5.30
CA HIS A 203 -1.93 -10.58 5.26
C HIS A 203 -1.21 -9.66 4.26
N PRO A 204 -1.91 -8.87 3.43
CA PRO A 204 -1.32 -7.94 2.46
C PRO A 204 -0.29 -6.97 3.08
N TYR A 205 -0.46 -6.71 4.38
CA TYR A 205 0.45 -5.92 5.21
C TYR A 205 1.87 -6.47 5.24
N ALA A 206 2.04 -7.79 5.26
CA ALA A 206 3.36 -8.42 5.39
C ALA A 206 4.18 -8.28 4.11
N ALA A 207 3.59 -8.50 2.93
CA ALA A 207 4.27 -8.38 1.65
C ALA A 207 4.71 -6.93 1.37
N TRP A 208 3.84 -5.97 1.68
CA TRP A 208 4.14 -4.55 1.51
C TRP A 208 5.19 -4.07 2.52
N THR A 209 5.08 -4.47 3.78
CA THR A 209 6.11 -4.20 4.79
C THR A 209 7.44 -4.88 4.46
N LEU A 210 7.44 -6.08 3.86
CA LEU A 210 8.66 -6.76 3.40
C LEU A 210 9.32 -6.04 2.22
N ALA A 211 8.54 -5.64 1.22
CA ALA A 211 9.04 -4.85 0.09
C ALA A 211 9.63 -3.52 0.57
N GLN A 212 8.99 -2.89 1.55
CA GLN A 212 9.52 -1.69 2.19
C GLN A 212 10.76 -1.94 3.04
N ARG A 213 10.90 -3.10 3.69
CA ARG A 213 12.06 -3.43 4.55
C ARG A 213 13.23 -4.05 3.79
N GLY A 214 13.16 -4.19 2.46
CA GLY A 214 14.21 -4.83 1.65
C GLY A 214 14.35 -6.33 1.89
N GLY A 215 13.31 -6.99 2.40
CA GLY A 215 13.33 -8.43 2.71
C GLY A 215 13.17 -9.28 1.45
N LYS A 216 14.00 -10.31 1.29
CA LYS A 216 13.80 -11.35 0.27
C LYS A 216 12.54 -12.15 0.59
N PHE A 217 11.67 -12.30 -0.40
CA PHE A 217 10.48 -13.15 -0.33
C PHE A 217 10.87 -14.58 -0.71
N GLU A 218 10.87 -15.52 0.23
CA GLU A 218 10.92 -16.97 -0.07
C GLU A 218 9.52 -17.59 0.07
N PRO A 219 9.14 -18.55 -0.79
CA PRO A 219 7.77 -19.06 -0.94
C PRO A 219 7.20 -19.77 0.28
#